data_AF-A0A842ETK1-F1
#
_entry.id   AF-A0A842ETK1-F1
#
_cell.length_a   1.000
_cell.length_b   1.000
_cell.length_c   1.000
_cell.angle_alpha   90.00
_cell.angle_beta   90.00
_cell.angle_gamma   90.00
#
_symmetry.space_group_name_H-M   'P 1'
#
loop_
_entity.id
_entity.type
_entity.pdbx_description
1 polymer ?
#
loop_
_entity_poly.entity_id
_entity_poly.type
_entity_poly.pdbx_seq_one_letter_code
_entity_poly.pdbx_strand_id
1 'polypeptide(L)' 'MKDKKVTFHVATDKVGSAIIEYFYLKAELDIDFDKLTPKELDSEIAEAYDDWLGSNIDSGWSIEEEVSE' A
#
# COMPACT_ATOMS: atom_id res chain seq x y z
N MET A 1 -2.07 22.93 7.58
CA MET A 1 -1.31 22.49 6.39
C MET A 1 -2.24 21.85 5.37
N LYS A 2 -1.81 21.75 4.11
CA LYS A 2 -2.43 20.85 3.12
C LYS A 2 -1.78 19.48 3.25
N ASP A 3 -2.59 18.44 3.14
CA ASP A 3 -2.11 17.06 3.18
C ASP A 3 -1.17 16.75 2.00
N LYS A 4 -0.26 15.79 2.20
CA LYS A 4 0.68 15.31 1.19
C LYS A 4 0.25 13.93 0.69
N LYS A 5 0.54 13.63 -0.57
CA LYS A 5 0.24 12.32 -1.16
C LYS A 5 1.52 11.49 -1.25
N VAL A 6 1.38 10.20 -0.97
CA VAL A 6 2.36 9.16 -1.27
C VAL A 6 1.74 8.16 -2.26
N THR A 7 2.57 7.56 -3.10
CA THR A 7 2.15 6.53 -4.07
C THR A 7 2.85 5.25 -3.71
N PHE A 8 2.08 4.22 -3.40
CA PHE A 8 2.59 2.87 -3.22
C PHE A 8 2.47 2.12 -4.53
N HIS A 9 3.50 1.33 -4.85
CA HIS A 9 3.45 0.47 -6.02
C HIS A 9 4.20 -0.84 -5.76
N VAL A 10 3.58 -1.95 -6.16
CA VAL A 10 4.21 -3.28 -6.14
C VAL A 10 4.12 -3.91 -7.52
N ALA A 11 5.25 -4.45 -7.99
CA ALA A 11 5.29 -5.19 -9.25
C ALA A 11 4.58 -6.54 -9.07
N THR A 12 3.78 -6.92 -10.07
CA THR A 12 3.19 -8.26 -10.14
C THR A 12 4.09 -9.22 -10.92
N ASP A 13 3.71 -10.49 -10.97
CA ASP A 13 4.39 -11.53 -11.75
C ASP A 13 4.37 -11.29 -13.27
N LYS A 14 3.53 -10.38 -13.77
CA LYS A 14 3.40 -10.04 -15.19
C LYS A 14 4.23 -8.82 -15.55
N VAL A 15 5.01 -8.97 -16.62
CA VAL A 15 5.79 -7.87 -17.22
C VAL A 15 4.88 -6.68 -17.53
N GLY A 16 5.20 -5.53 -16.94
CA GLY A 16 4.46 -4.28 -17.14
C GLY A 16 3.20 -4.13 -16.29
N SER A 17 2.92 -5.05 -15.37
CA SER A 17 1.78 -4.95 -14.46
C SER A 17 2.26 -4.67 -13.03
N ALA A 18 1.73 -3.60 -12.44
CA ALA A 18 1.94 -3.20 -11.07
C ALA A 18 0.62 -2.78 -10.44
N ILE A 19 0.43 -3.07 -9.16
CA ILE A 19 -0.63 -2.47 -8.35
C ILE A 19 -0.09 -1.11 -7.92
N ILE A 20 -0.85 -0.05 -8.16
CA ILE A 20 -0.49 1.33 -7.82
C ILE A 20 -1.65 1.92 -7.05
N GLU A 21 -1.37 2.44 -5.86
CA GLU A 21 -2.36 3.07 -5.01
C GLU A 21 -1.81 4.35 -4.39
N TYR A 22 -2.70 5.30 -4.09
CA TYR A 22 -2.33 6.61 -3.57
C TYR A 22 -2.95 6.80 -2.21
N PHE A 23 -2.17 7.35 -1.29
CA PHE A 23 -2.62 7.66 0.06
C PHE A 23 -2.25 9.09 0.44
N TYR A 24 -3.12 9.74 1.19
CA TYR A 24 -2.88 10.97 1.89
C TYR A 24 -2.19 10.68 3.22
N LEU A 25 -1.01 11.26 3.44
CA LEU A 25 -0.18 10.98 4.61
C LEU A 25 -0.93 11.23 5.92
N LYS A 26 -1.67 12.33 6.03
CA LYS A 26 -2.36 12.69 7.28
C LYS A 26 -3.77 12.12 7.37
N ALA A 27 -4.55 12.18 6.29
CA ALA A 27 -5.95 11.78 6.31
C ALA A 27 -6.17 10.26 6.25
N GLU A 28 -5.26 9.52 5.60
CA GLU A 28 -5.42 8.08 5.36
C GLU A 28 -4.39 7.22 6.11
N LEU A 29 -3.15 7.70 6.24
CA LEU A 29 -2.08 6.97 6.95
C LEU A 29 -1.84 7.46 8.39
N ASP A 30 -2.52 8.51 8.84
CA ASP A 30 -2.33 9.16 10.16
C ASP A 30 -0.87 9.60 10.46
N ILE A 31 -0.07 9.85 9.42
CA ILE A 31 1.32 10.30 9.52
C ILE A 31 1.36 11.82 9.61
N ASP A 32 1.69 12.36 10.79
CA ASP A 32 1.85 13.80 11.02
C ASP A 32 3.23 14.30 10.54
N PHE A 33 3.44 14.28 9.22
CA PHE A 33 4.71 14.62 8.55
C PHE A 33 5.28 16.01 8.88
N ASP A 34 4.47 16.91 9.43
CA ASP A 34 4.91 18.24 9.86
C ASP A 34 5.77 18.19 11.14
N LYS A 35 5.69 17.11 11.91
CA LYS A 35 6.43 16.91 13.18
C LYS A 35 7.62 15.96 13.05
N LEU A 36 7.77 15.31 11.89
CA LEU A 36 8.77 14.28 11.66
C LEU A 36 10.00 14.85 10.96
N THR A 37 11.17 14.37 11.33
CA THR A 37 12.36 14.53 10.50
C THR A 37 12.22 13.72 9.21
N PRO A 38 12.99 14.02 8.15
CA PRO A 38 12.94 13.25 6.92
C PRO A 38 13.17 11.74 7.12
N LYS A 39 13.99 11.35 8.09
CA LYS A 39 14.28 9.95 8.40
C LYS A 39 13.11 9.26 9.11
N GLU A 40 12.47 9.94 10.06
CA GLU A 40 11.28 9.40 10.73
C GLU A 40 10.11 9.30 9.74
N LEU A 41 9.94 10.29 8.88
CA LEU A 41 8.93 10.25 7.81
C LEU A 41 9.14 9.05 6.88
N ASP A 42 10.39 8.77 6.49
CA ASP A 42 10.74 7.63 5.64
C ASP A 42 10.40 6.29 6.34
N SER A 43 10.69 6.18 7.64
CA SER A 43 10.37 5.00 8.45
C SER A 43 8.86 4.75 8.53
N GLU A 44 8.07 5.78 8.88
CA GLU A 44 6.61 5.67 9.01
C GLU A 44 5.95 5.31 7.66
N ILE A 45 6.45 5.91 6.56
CA ILE A 45 5.98 5.57 5.21
C ILE A 45 6.35 4.12 4.86
N ALA A 46 7.54 3.65 5.22
CA ALA A 46 7.96 2.27 4.98
C ALA A 46 7.13 1.26 5.76
N GLU A 47 6.79 1.54 7.03
CA GLU A 47 5.90 0.69 7.84
C GLU A 47 4.49 0.64 7.25
N ALA A 48 3.93 1.78 6.82
CA ALA A 48 2.64 1.82 6.14
C ALA A 48 2.66 1.07 4.78
N TYR A 49 3.79 1.13 4.07
CA TYR A 49 3.97 0.39 2.82
C TYR A 49 4.02 -1.12 3.06
N ASP A 50 4.74 -1.59 4.09
CA ASP A 50 4.84 -3.03 4.41
C ASP A 50 3.48 -3.64 4.80
N ASP A 51 2.67 -2.91 5.57
CA ASP A 51 1.31 -3.34 5.93
C ASP A 51 0.38 -3.40 4.70
N TRP A 52 0.41 -2.34 3.87
CA TRP A 52 -0.31 -2.31 2.60
C TRP A 52 0.13 -3.45 1.67
N LEU A 53 1.44 -3.68 1.57
CA LEU A 53 2.02 -4.72 0.74
C LEU A 53 1.48 -6.09 1.16
N GLY A 54 1.51 -6.41 2.46
CA GLY A 54 1.01 -7.67 3.00
C GLY A 54 -0.46 -7.96 2.65
N SER A 55 -1.28 -6.92 2.54
CA SER A 55 -2.69 -7.04 2.15
C SER A 55 -2.93 -7.14 0.64
N ASN A 56 -1.97 -6.70 -0.18
CA ASN A 56 -2.10 -6.64 -1.65
C ASN A 56 -1.34 -7.76 -2.39
N ILE A 57 -0.47 -8.49 -1.70
CA ILE A 57 0.28 -9.63 -2.25
C ILE A 57 -0.26 -10.99 -1.82
N ASP A 58 -1.49 -11.08 -1.28
CA ASP A 58 -2.10 -12.36 -0.92
C ASP A 58 -2.20 -13.26 -2.17
N SER A 59 -1.15 -14.04 -2.36
CA SER A 59 -0.85 -14.81 -3.55
C SER A 59 -1.34 -16.22 -3.28
N GLY A 60 -2.62 -16.46 -3.56
CA GLY A 60 -3.27 -17.74 -3.40
C GLY A 60 -3.83 -18.28 -4.71
N TRP A 61 -4.28 -19.53 -4.68
CA TRP A 61 -5.12 -20.12 -5.72
C TRP A 61 -6.25 -20.88 -5.02
N SER A 62 -7.47 -20.69 -5.50
CA SER A 62 -8.68 -21.37 -5.01
C SER A 62 -9.30 -22.14 -6.16
N ILE A 63 -9.75 -23.37 -5.91
CA ILE A 63 -10.62 -24.10 -6.84
C ILE A 63 -12.03 -23.94 -6.32
N GLU A 64 -12.90 -23.27 -7.08
CA GLU A 64 -14.34 -23.22 -6.77
C GLU A 64 -15.01 -24.48 -7.30
N GLU A 65 -15.84 -25.13 -6.48
CA GLU A 65 -16.67 -26.25 -6.93
C GLU A 65 -17.82 -25.74 -7.81
N GLU A 66 -18.08 -26.40 -8.94
CA GLU A 66 -19.26 -26.12 -9.77
C GLU A 66 -20.53 -26.37 -8.96
N VAL A 67 -21.21 -25.29 -8.56
CA VAL A 67 -22.56 -25.37 -7.99
C VAL A 67 -23.49 -25.88 -9.10
N SER A 68 -23.83 -27.16 -9.06
CA SER A 68 -24.86 -27.75 -9.92
C SER A 68 -26.24 -27.32 -9.41
N GLU A 69 -27.00 -26.59 -10.23
CA GLU A 69 -28.42 -26.25 -10.00
C GLU A 69 -29.34 -27.48 -9.97
#